data_AF-A0A0Q8DFM8-F1
#
_entry.id   AF-A0A0Q8DFM8-F1
#
_cell.length_a   1.000
_cell.length_b   1.000
_cell.length_c   1.000
_cell.angle_alpha   90.00
_cell.angle_beta   90.00
_cell.angle_gamma   90.00
#
_symmetry.space_group_name_H-M   'P 1'
#
loop_
_entity.id
_entity.type
_entity.pdbx_description
1 polymer ?
#
loop_
_entity_poly.entity_id
_entity_poly.type
_entity_poly.pdbx_seq_one_letter_code
_entity_poly.pdbx_strand_id
1 'polypeptide(L)'
;MTRKGMLRYALLAAISATTATASAAEMSAAPVTAKPMASALGGADFATGLKVRSQRAVDLGLPDAASLKALRTRRADQYKHGQPMEIGYARNVGRSRVDLTSLDWEALPDGSHGARFTLTSTQAVALRAGLLLRPTRKNGGDPAAVTLRFAGSDGRVFTDNGRNYSGDEAGWSPTVAGDTLTVEIVLAPGQRPDGFDLNVPQLSHLDVDPASNTRDLSKASGVGASGACEKDIVCRVNPTPGFLAASKSVARMVYTAKGKSYLCTGTLLNNNNSPKRQLFWTAAHCISTQRVADTLQTYWFFDATACNNDTANPGAVTLTGGAYLRHANTTRDTSLLELKTAPPTGAYYAAWNSSAITVNGTAIEGIHHPAGDLKKYSLGSVTSLSYTLDGKSPLTRVAWNTGVTEGGSSGSALFTVAASGDYQLRGGLYGGTSFCSAPNDPDGYSQLSGVWSSISTYFGP
;
A
#
# COMPACT_ATOMS: atom_id res chain seq x y z
N MET A 1 -14.54 -20.85 -87.89
CA MET A 1 -14.69 -22.23 -87.38
C MET A 1 -13.87 -22.37 -86.10
N THR A 2 -14.52 -22.80 -85.01
CA THR A 2 -14.02 -23.61 -83.86
C THR A 2 -12.57 -23.43 -83.34
N ARG A 3 -12.18 -23.51 -82.06
CA ARG A 3 -12.74 -23.52 -80.68
C ARG A 3 -11.52 -23.99 -79.81
N LYS A 4 -11.46 -23.58 -78.53
CA LYS A 4 -10.61 -24.11 -77.41
C LYS A 4 -9.18 -23.54 -77.35
N GLY A 5 -8.60 -23.11 -76.23
CA GLY A 5 -8.92 -23.19 -74.80
C GLY A 5 -7.61 -23.41 -73.99
N MET A 6 -7.58 -23.01 -72.70
CA MET A 6 -6.50 -23.19 -71.69
C MET A 6 -5.38 -22.12 -71.68
N LEU A 7 -4.80 -21.64 -70.57
CA LEU A 7 -4.99 -21.78 -69.12
C LEU A 7 -4.27 -20.59 -68.44
N ARG A 8 -4.69 -20.22 -67.23
CA ARG A 8 -4.16 -19.14 -66.37
C ARG A 8 -2.76 -19.45 -65.80
N TYR A 9 -1.95 -18.44 -65.46
CA TYR A 9 -1.24 -18.33 -64.17
C TYR A 9 -0.87 -16.87 -63.85
N ALA A 10 -1.40 -16.37 -62.73
CA ALA A 10 -1.03 -15.11 -62.10
C ALA A 10 0.11 -15.37 -61.11
N LEU A 11 1.18 -14.57 -61.15
CA LEU A 11 2.24 -14.57 -60.17
C LEU A 11 1.84 -13.61 -59.03
N LEU A 12 1.42 -14.14 -57.88
CA LEU A 12 1.40 -13.39 -56.61
C LEU A 12 2.77 -13.58 -55.94
N ALA A 13 3.51 -12.49 -55.79
CA ALA A 13 4.66 -12.45 -54.90
C ALA A 13 4.17 -12.41 -53.45
N ALA A 14 4.51 -13.45 -52.68
CA ALA A 14 4.21 -13.54 -51.26
C ALA A 14 5.13 -12.60 -50.46
N ILE A 15 4.55 -11.63 -49.77
CA ILE A 15 5.22 -10.89 -48.69
C ILE A 15 5.09 -11.77 -47.44
N SER A 16 6.16 -12.47 -47.08
CA SER A 16 6.26 -13.15 -45.80
C SER A 16 6.47 -12.11 -44.70
N ALA A 17 5.40 -11.69 -44.04
CA ALA A 17 5.49 -10.97 -42.78
C ALA A 17 5.90 -11.96 -41.68
N THR A 18 7.17 -11.93 -41.29
CA THR A 18 7.62 -12.57 -40.05
C THR A 18 6.99 -11.82 -38.88
N THR A 19 5.92 -12.38 -38.31
CA THR A 19 5.41 -11.93 -37.01
C THR A 19 6.49 -12.27 -35.97
N ALA A 20 7.31 -11.29 -35.62
CA ALA A 20 8.17 -11.38 -34.44
C ALA A 20 7.24 -11.49 -33.22
N THR A 21 7.06 -12.71 -32.71
CA THR A 21 6.50 -12.91 -31.37
C THR A 21 7.48 -12.27 -30.41
N ALA A 22 7.16 -11.08 -29.89
CA ALA A 22 7.95 -10.45 -28.86
C ALA A 22 8.15 -11.47 -27.73
N SER A 23 9.41 -11.85 -27.47
CA SER A 23 9.74 -12.75 -26.37
C SER A 23 9.19 -12.16 -25.08
N ALA A 24 8.55 -12.97 -24.27
CA ALA A 24 8.03 -12.49 -22.99
C ALA A 24 9.16 -11.89 -22.15
N ALA A 25 8.91 -10.71 -21.61
CA ALA A 25 9.86 -10.07 -20.72
C ALA A 25 9.80 -10.73 -19.35
N GLU A 26 10.96 -11.00 -18.77
CA GLU A 26 11.12 -11.45 -17.40
C GLU A 26 12.34 -10.80 -16.79
N MET A 27 12.41 -10.82 -15.47
CA MET A 27 13.56 -10.30 -14.77
C MET A 27 13.69 -10.94 -13.39
N SER A 28 14.93 -11.25 -13.00
CA SER A 28 15.30 -11.77 -11.68
C SER A 28 15.10 -10.76 -10.57
N ALA A 29 15.12 -11.23 -9.32
CA ALA A 29 15.04 -10.37 -8.15
C ALA A 29 16.34 -9.55 -7.99
N ALA A 30 16.25 -8.41 -7.30
CA ALA A 30 17.42 -7.59 -7.00
C ALA A 30 17.29 -6.92 -5.62
N PRO A 31 18.38 -6.74 -4.86
CA PRO A 31 18.33 -5.99 -3.61
C PRO A 31 18.04 -4.50 -3.87
N VAL A 32 17.34 -3.86 -2.94
CA VAL A 32 17.23 -2.40 -2.90
C VAL A 32 18.54 -1.82 -2.40
N THR A 33 19.18 -0.97 -3.20
CA THR A 33 20.45 -0.30 -2.87
C THR A 33 20.29 1.19 -2.56
N ALA A 34 19.17 1.79 -2.95
CA ALA A 34 18.86 3.18 -2.65
C ALA A 34 18.66 3.37 -1.14
N LYS A 35 19.29 4.40 -0.56
CA LYS A 35 19.17 4.70 0.86
C LYS A 35 17.79 5.33 1.14
N PRO A 36 16.99 4.79 2.08
CA PRO A 36 15.72 5.38 2.45
C PRO A 36 15.91 6.72 3.19
N MET A 37 14.91 7.59 3.11
CA MET A 37 14.87 8.83 3.89
C MET A 37 14.45 8.52 5.33
N ALA A 38 15.32 8.76 6.31
CA ALA A 38 15.04 8.48 7.72
C ALA A 38 13.77 9.15 8.24
N SER A 39 13.49 10.38 7.77
CA SER A 39 12.29 11.13 8.13
C SER A 39 10.98 10.51 7.63
N ALA A 40 11.02 9.76 6.52
CA ALA A 40 9.88 9.00 6.02
C ALA A 40 9.67 7.69 6.78
N LEU A 41 10.68 7.23 7.52
CA LEU A 41 10.66 6.02 8.36
C LEU A 41 10.30 6.28 9.83
N GLY A 42 9.97 7.53 10.19
CA GLY A 42 9.63 7.89 11.57
C GLY A 42 10.83 8.22 12.46
N GLY A 43 12.01 8.39 11.87
CA GLY A 43 13.26 8.72 12.58
C GLY A 43 13.64 10.21 12.50
N ALA A 44 12.66 11.11 12.33
CA ALA A 44 12.92 12.53 12.50
C ALA A 44 12.84 12.93 13.98
N ASP A 45 13.24 14.16 14.27
CA ASP A 45 12.95 14.85 15.52
C ASP A 45 12.08 16.06 15.24
N PHE A 46 11.35 16.50 16.25
CA PHE A 46 10.73 17.83 16.21
C PHE A 46 11.82 18.92 16.15
N ALA A 47 11.55 19.98 15.38
CA ALA A 47 12.48 21.11 15.28
C ALA A 47 12.40 22.05 16.49
N THR A 48 11.21 22.21 17.08
CA THR A 48 11.03 23.06 18.26
C THR A 48 11.54 22.37 19.52
N GLY A 49 11.87 23.13 20.56
CA GLY A 49 12.29 22.63 21.86
C GLY A 49 11.17 21.96 22.65
N LEU A 50 11.55 21.27 23.73
CA LEU A 50 10.60 20.60 24.65
C LEU A 50 9.71 21.57 25.44
N LYS A 51 10.08 22.86 25.49
CA LYS A 51 9.34 23.90 26.21
C LYS A 51 8.13 24.43 25.44
N VAL A 52 8.09 24.23 24.12
CA VAL A 52 6.98 24.70 23.29
C VAL A 52 5.72 23.93 23.64
N ARG A 53 4.67 24.68 23.98
CA ARG A 53 3.39 24.09 24.36
C ARG A 53 2.63 23.63 23.12
N SER A 54 2.30 22.35 23.07
CA SER A 54 1.33 21.85 22.08
C SER A 54 -0.08 22.32 22.44
N GLN A 55 -0.64 23.24 21.66
CA GLN A 55 -2.01 23.70 21.86
C GLN A 55 -3.03 22.68 21.37
N ARG A 56 -4.12 22.46 22.12
CA ARG A 56 -5.20 21.56 21.70
C ARG A 56 -6.04 22.23 20.62
N ALA A 57 -5.89 21.79 19.36
CA ALA A 57 -6.61 22.36 18.23
C ALA A 57 -7.93 21.65 17.94
N VAL A 58 -7.95 20.31 18.02
CA VAL A 58 -9.15 19.48 17.82
C VAL A 58 -9.24 18.44 18.92
N ASP A 59 -10.43 18.26 19.47
CA ASP A 59 -10.76 17.18 20.39
C ASP A 59 -12.18 16.70 20.12
N LEU A 60 -12.29 15.50 19.55
CA LEU A 60 -13.58 14.91 19.19
C LEU A 60 -14.21 14.09 20.32
N GLY A 61 -13.56 13.97 21.49
CA GLY A 61 -14.04 13.14 22.58
C GLY A 61 -14.26 11.67 22.17
N LEU A 62 -15.12 10.98 22.94
CA LEU A 62 -15.46 9.58 22.68
C LEU A 62 -16.23 9.40 21.36
N PRO A 63 -15.97 8.31 20.63
CA PRO A 63 -16.79 7.96 19.48
C PRO A 63 -18.14 7.40 19.90
N ASP A 64 -19.13 7.48 19.00
CA ASP A 64 -20.39 6.79 19.20
C ASP A 64 -20.21 5.27 19.01
N ALA A 65 -20.90 4.48 19.84
CA ALA A 65 -20.79 3.03 19.82
C ALA A 65 -21.29 2.40 18.50
N ALA A 66 -22.20 3.08 17.79
CA ALA A 66 -22.75 2.60 16.53
C ALA A 66 -21.69 2.62 15.41
N SER A 67 -20.85 3.65 15.35
CA SER A 67 -19.74 3.76 14.39
C SER A 67 -18.73 2.62 14.56
N LEU A 68 -18.33 2.32 15.80
CA LEU A 68 -17.43 1.20 16.10
C LEU A 68 -18.06 -0.15 15.76
N LYS A 69 -19.34 -0.36 16.11
CA LYS A 69 -20.06 -1.57 15.73
C LYS A 69 -20.15 -1.72 14.21
N ALA A 70 -20.47 -0.64 13.51
CA ALA A 70 -20.59 -0.65 12.06
C ALA A 70 -19.25 -0.92 11.35
N LEU A 71 -18.13 -0.41 11.88
CA LEU A 71 -16.79 -0.77 11.41
C LEU A 71 -16.56 -2.28 11.54
N ARG A 72 -16.80 -2.86 12.73
CA ARG A 72 -16.59 -4.28 13.00
C ARG A 72 -17.48 -5.17 12.14
N THR A 73 -18.75 -4.80 11.94
CA THR A 73 -19.67 -5.52 11.04
C THR A 73 -19.17 -5.49 9.60
N ARG A 74 -18.81 -4.31 9.06
CA ARG A 74 -18.25 -4.23 7.69
C ARG A 74 -16.97 -5.05 7.55
N ARG A 75 -16.09 -5.04 8.55
CA ARG A 75 -14.87 -5.86 8.57
C ARG A 75 -15.19 -7.36 8.53
N ALA A 76 -16.19 -7.80 9.28
CA ALA A 76 -16.63 -9.19 9.27
C ALA A 76 -17.32 -9.59 7.95
N ASP A 77 -17.99 -8.66 7.26
CA ASP A 77 -18.67 -8.93 5.99
C ASP A 77 -17.75 -8.87 4.77
N GLN A 78 -16.52 -8.34 4.93
CA GLN A 78 -15.55 -8.17 3.84
C GLN A 78 -15.11 -9.48 3.18
N TYR A 79 -15.22 -10.62 3.88
CA TYR A 79 -14.89 -11.94 3.33
C TYR A 79 -15.71 -12.33 2.09
N LYS A 80 -16.82 -11.65 1.79
CA LYS A 80 -17.78 -12.09 0.76
C LYS A 80 -17.64 -11.39 -0.61
N HIS A 81 -16.84 -10.33 -0.75
CA HIS A 81 -16.95 -9.45 -1.94
C HIS A 81 -15.65 -8.77 -2.42
N GLY A 82 -14.47 -9.33 -2.12
CA GLY A 82 -13.19 -8.76 -2.59
C GLY A 82 -13.00 -7.28 -2.20
N GLN A 83 -13.48 -6.88 -1.02
CA GLN A 83 -13.40 -5.50 -0.54
C GLN A 83 -12.16 -5.31 0.34
N PRO A 84 -11.51 -4.13 0.30
CA PRO A 84 -10.35 -3.88 1.15
C PRO A 84 -10.70 -3.94 2.63
N MET A 85 -9.75 -4.36 3.47
CA MET A 85 -10.00 -4.52 4.90
C MET A 85 -10.14 -3.16 5.60
N GLU A 86 -11.28 -2.82 6.19
CA GLU A 86 -11.49 -1.49 6.82
C GLU A 86 -10.94 -1.52 8.26
N ILE A 87 -10.00 -0.62 8.56
CA ILE A 87 -9.31 -0.53 9.86
C ILE A 87 -9.56 0.79 10.59
N GLY A 88 -10.21 1.76 9.94
CA GLY A 88 -10.56 3.02 10.57
C GLY A 88 -11.72 3.71 9.88
N TYR A 89 -12.44 4.53 10.62
CA TYR A 89 -13.63 5.23 10.17
C TYR A 89 -13.49 6.75 10.29
N ALA A 90 -14.27 7.41 9.47
CA ALA A 90 -14.41 8.84 9.38
C ALA A 90 -15.01 9.47 10.64
N ARG A 91 -14.32 10.46 11.23
CA ARG A 91 -14.91 11.40 12.20
C ARG A 91 -14.77 12.83 11.69
N ASN A 92 -15.90 13.49 11.44
CA ASN A 92 -15.93 14.87 10.96
C ASN A 92 -15.55 15.85 12.08
N VAL A 93 -14.82 16.90 11.73
CA VAL A 93 -14.43 17.96 12.67
C VAL A 93 -15.30 19.20 12.40
N GLY A 94 -16.13 19.58 13.37
CA GLY A 94 -17.04 20.72 13.22
C GLY A 94 -16.31 22.07 13.12
N ARG A 95 -15.35 22.32 14.02
CA ARG A 95 -14.46 23.50 13.98
C ARG A 95 -13.10 23.09 13.43
N SER A 96 -12.98 23.04 12.10
CA SER A 96 -11.80 22.51 11.43
C SER A 96 -10.61 23.48 11.36
N ARG A 97 -10.85 24.80 11.43
CA ARG A 97 -9.78 25.80 11.28
C ARG A 97 -8.88 25.83 12.50
N VAL A 98 -7.58 25.70 12.28
CA VAL A 98 -6.53 25.92 13.29
C VAL A 98 -6.11 27.38 13.21
N ASP A 99 -6.21 28.11 14.32
CA ASP A 99 -5.71 29.48 14.38
C ASP A 99 -4.18 29.46 14.52
N LEU A 100 -3.49 29.56 13.37
CA LEU A 100 -2.03 29.56 13.35
C LEU A 100 -1.44 30.77 14.09
N THR A 101 -2.15 31.90 14.18
CA THR A 101 -1.62 33.11 14.82
C THR A 101 -1.63 33.05 16.34
N SER A 102 -2.44 32.15 16.91
CA SER A 102 -2.53 31.95 18.37
C SER A 102 -1.56 30.90 18.90
N LEU A 103 -0.89 30.13 18.02
CA LEU A 103 0.02 29.06 18.44
C LEU A 103 1.25 29.61 19.17
N ASP A 104 1.89 28.76 19.97
CA ASP A 104 3.14 29.06 20.66
C ASP A 104 4.32 28.88 19.68
N TRP A 105 4.69 29.98 19.01
CA TRP A 105 5.76 29.98 18.00
C TRP A 105 7.15 30.17 18.62
N GLU A 106 8.06 29.27 18.28
CA GLU A 106 9.48 29.36 18.60
C GLU A 106 10.29 29.80 17.38
N ALA A 107 11.21 30.74 17.57
CA ALA A 107 12.23 31.07 16.57
C ALA A 107 13.35 30.02 16.58
N LEU A 108 13.67 29.49 15.41
CA LEU A 108 14.67 28.45 15.24
C LEU A 108 16.01 29.03 14.75
N PRO A 109 17.14 28.33 14.96
CA PRO A 109 18.47 28.87 14.66
C PRO A 109 18.73 29.22 13.18
N ASP A 110 18.00 28.60 12.26
CA ASP A 110 18.09 28.84 10.82
C ASP A 110 17.19 29.99 10.33
N GLY A 111 16.54 30.71 11.25
CA GLY A 111 15.60 31.79 10.95
C GLY A 111 14.20 31.31 10.57
N SER A 112 13.93 30.00 10.63
CA SER A 112 12.57 29.48 10.55
C SER A 112 11.83 29.67 11.89
N HIS A 113 10.51 29.46 11.87
CA HIS A 113 9.70 29.47 13.08
C HIS A 113 8.84 28.21 13.12
N GLY A 114 8.74 27.59 14.30
CA GLY A 114 7.98 26.36 14.49
C GLY A 114 6.94 26.49 15.59
N ALA A 115 5.82 25.77 15.46
CA ALA A 115 4.81 25.67 16.50
C ALA A 115 4.19 24.26 16.52
N ARG A 116 3.60 23.88 17.66
CA ARG A 116 2.95 22.58 17.84
C ARG A 116 1.48 22.70 18.24
N PHE A 117 0.69 21.75 17.75
CA PHE A 117 -0.70 21.57 18.19
C PHE A 117 -1.07 20.08 18.21
N THR A 118 -2.15 19.74 18.89
CA THR A 118 -2.67 18.37 18.98
C THR A 118 -4.06 18.22 18.40
N LEU A 119 -4.29 17.04 17.84
CA LEU A 119 -5.55 16.56 17.31
C LEU A 119 -5.90 15.26 18.03
N THR A 120 -7.00 15.25 18.78
CA THR A 120 -7.40 14.10 19.61
C THR A 120 -8.74 13.53 19.15
N SER A 121 -8.78 12.20 19.12
CA SER A 121 -10.02 11.42 18.99
C SER A 121 -9.97 10.31 20.03
N THR A 122 -10.52 10.58 21.22
CA THR A 122 -10.44 9.71 22.41
C THR A 122 -10.74 8.24 22.09
N GLN A 123 -9.94 7.34 22.70
CA GLN A 123 -9.99 5.88 22.49
C GLN A 123 -9.60 5.37 21.09
N ALA A 124 -9.14 6.22 20.18
CA ALA A 124 -8.49 5.72 18.97
C ALA A 124 -7.19 4.97 19.36
N VAL A 125 -6.99 3.80 18.76
CA VAL A 125 -5.76 3.02 18.95
C VAL A 125 -4.65 3.58 18.05
N ALA A 126 -5.03 4.13 16.89
CA ALA A 126 -4.18 4.92 16.02
C ALA A 126 -5.01 5.99 15.30
N LEU A 127 -4.34 7.02 14.78
CA LEU A 127 -5.00 8.21 14.22
C LEU A 127 -4.35 8.66 12.91
N ARG A 128 -5.17 9.14 11.97
CA ARG A 128 -4.74 9.99 10.84
C ARG A 128 -5.58 11.25 10.81
N ALA A 129 -5.00 12.36 10.39
CA ALA A 129 -5.71 13.62 10.16
C ALA A 129 -5.71 13.96 8.67
N GLY A 130 -6.89 14.33 8.16
CA GLY A 130 -6.99 15.07 6.91
C GLY A 130 -6.63 16.52 7.17
N LEU A 131 -5.64 17.06 6.46
CA LEU A 131 -5.20 18.44 6.57
C LEU A 131 -5.32 19.17 5.24
N LEU A 132 -5.61 20.45 5.32
CA LEU A 132 -5.72 21.36 4.19
C LEU A 132 -5.01 22.66 4.53
N LEU A 133 -3.84 22.89 3.94
CA LEU A 133 -2.98 24.03 4.14
C LEU A 133 -2.98 24.90 2.88
N ARG A 134 -3.72 26.01 2.93
CA ARG A 134 -3.86 26.92 1.77
C ARG A 134 -3.17 28.26 2.04
N PRO A 135 -2.61 28.91 1.02
CA PRO A 135 -2.18 30.28 1.15
C PRO A 135 -3.40 31.20 1.36
N THR A 136 -3.28 32.19 2.23
CA THR A 136 -4.29 33.24 2.34
C THR A 136 -4.23 34.18 1.14
N ARG A 137 -5.35 34.84 0.83
CA ARG A 137 -5.39 35.83 -0.26
C ARG A 137 -4.60 37.10 0.04
N LYS A 138 -4.42 37.43 1.32
CA LYS A 138 -3.89 38.72 1.78
C LYS A 138 -2.37 38.72 1.90
N ASN A 139 -1.82 37.70 2.57
CA ASN A 139 -0.41 37.61 2.95
C ASN A 139 0.27 36.36 2.39
N GLY A 140 -0.30 35.79 1.31
CA GLY A 140 -0.12 34.42 0.84
C GLY A 140 1.27 33.82 1.04
N GLY A 141 1.31 32.70 1.76
CA GLY A 141 2.51 31.91 1.95
C GLY A 141 2.74 30.89 0.84
N ASP A 142 3.89 30.21 0.86
CA ASP A 142 4.18 29.07 0.00
C ASP A 142 4.06 27.77 0.80
N PRO A 143 3.04 26.92 0.55
CA PRO A 143 2.92 25.62 1.22
C PRO A 143 4.14 24.72 1.03
N ALA A 144 4.92 24.89 -0.04
CA ALA A 144 6.16 24.14 -0.26
C ALA A 144 7.28 24.57 0.70
N ALA A 145 7.21 25.79 1.24
CA ALA A 145 8.10 26.33 2.26
C ALA A 145 7.64 26.00 3.70
N VAL A 146 6.70 25.04 3.84
CA VAL A 146 6.23 24.53 5.13
C VAL A 146 6.67 23.09 5.30
N THR A 147 7.25 22.78 6.46
CA THR A 147 7.52 21.41 6.89
C THR A 147 6.51 21.02 7.96
N LEU A 148 5.89 19.86 7.81
CA LEU A 148 5.00 19.28 8.80
C LEU A 148 5.66 18.05 9.43
N ARG A 149 5.58 17.92 10.75
CA ARG A 149 5.98 16.70 11.46
C ARG A 149 4.83 16.14 12.27
N PHE A 150 4.78 14.82 12.36
CA PHE A 150 3.66 14.07 12.93
C PHE A 150 4.19 13.04 13.92
N ALA A 151 3.68 13.07 15.15
CA ALA A 151 4.03 12.08 16.18
C ALA A 151 2.81 11.62 16.96
N GLY A 152 2.82 10.34 17.33
CA GLY A 152 1.86 9.73 18.25
C GLY A 152 2.51 9.39 19.59
N SER A 153 2.00 8.36 20.24
CA SER A 153 2.47 7.91 21.56
C SER A 153 3.68 6.95 21.52
N ASP A 154 4.17 6.59 20.34
CA ASP A 154 5.23 5.58 20.15
C ASP A 154 6.64 6.18 19.94
N GLY A 155 6.76 7.51 20.05
CA GLY A 155 8.02 8.23 19.91
C GLY A 155 8.52 8.41 18.48
N ARG A 156 7.83 7.86 17.47
CA ARG A 156 8.21 8.06 16.06
C ARG A 156 7.74 9.43 15.59
N VAL A 157 8.58 10.10 14.80
CA VAL A 157 8.25 11.38 14.17
C VAL A 157 8.43 11.26 12.66
N PHE A 158 7.34 11.44 11.94
CA PHE A 158 7.32 11.44 10.48
C PHE A 158 7.34 12.87 9.96
N THR A 159 8.05 13.12 8.86
CA THR A 159 8.07 14.45 8.21
C THR A 159 7.40 14.42 6.86
N ASP A 160 6.70 15.50 6.51
CA ASP A 160 6.12 15.72 5.20
C ASP A 160 6.21 17.20 4.77
N ASN A 161 6.05 17.46 3.48
CA ASN A 161 6.04 18.81 2.94
C ASN A 161 4.60 19.37 2.88
N GLY A 162 4.43 20.63 3.27
CA GLY A 162 3.12 21.32 3.28
C GLY A 162 2.42 21.35 1.92
N ARG A 163 3.16 21.26 0.80
CA ARG A 163 2.59 21.14 -0.55
C ARG A 163 1.64 19.95 -0.67
N ASN A 164 1.90 18.84 0.02
CA ASN A 164 1.06 17.64 -0.03
C ASN A 164 -0.33 17.84 0.60
N TYR A 165 -0.55 18.99 1.26
CA TYR A 165 -1.79 19.36 1.91
C TYR A 165 -2.44 20.61 1.28
N SER A 166 -1.93 21.08 0.13
CA SER A 166 -2.34 22.34 -0.49
C SER A 166 -3.37 22.22 -1.63
N GLY A 167 -3.88 21.02 -1.87
CA GLY A 167 -4.85 20.75 -2.94
C GLY A 167 -6.28 21.23 -2.66
N ASP A 168 -7.19 20.86 -3.55
CA ASP A 168 -8.62 21.17 -3.41
C ASP A 168 -9.30 20.34 -2.31
N GLU A 169 -8.77 19.15 -2.04
CA GLU A 169 -9.21 18.26 -0.98
C GLU A 169 -8.09 18.02 0.03
N ALA A 170 -8.45 17.57 1.24
CA ALA A 170 -7.48 17.30 2.29
C ALA A 170 -6.49 16.19 1.89
N GLY A 171 -5.20 16.46 2.13
CA GLY A 171 -4.13 15.46 2.19
C GLY A 171 -4.14 14.76 3.55
N TRP A 172 -3.52 13.59 3.67
CA TRP A 172 -3.60 12.77 4.88
C TRP A 172 -2.26 12.63 5.57
N SER A 173 -2.23 12.93 6.88
CA SER A 173 -1.05 12.67 7.70
C SER A 173 -0.67 11.18 7.67
N PRO A 174 0.57 10.84 8.03
CA PRO A 174 0.93 9.52 8.50
C PRO A 174 -0.04 8.99 9.57
N THR A 175 -0.26 7.68 9.59
CA THR A 175 -0.84 6.98 10.76
C THR A 175 0.15 7.00 11.90
N VAL A 176 -0.31 7.46 13.06
CA VAL A 176 0.45 7.47 14.31
C VAL A 176 -0.28 6.66 15.38
N ALA A 177 0.49 6.08 16.31
CA ALA A 177 -0.08 5.33 17.43
C ALA A 177 -0.75 6.26 18.46
N GLY A 178 -1.79 5.75 19.12
CA GLY A 178 -2.53 6.43 20.17
C GLY A 178 -3.67 7.32 19.66
N ASP A 179 -4.38 7.92 20.62
CA ASP A 179 -5.59 8.69 20.37
C ASP A 179 -5.35 10.18 20.07
N THR A 180 -4.09 10.60 20.15
CA THR A 180 -3.66 11.99 20.01
C THR A 180 -2.49 12.07 19.03
N LEU A 181 -2.71 12.82 17.95
CA LEU A 181 -1.69 13.19 16.97
C LEU A 181 -1.13 14.57 17.32
N THR A 182 0.18 14.65 17.57
CA THR A 182 0.91 15.91 17.65
C THR A 182 1.36 16.30 16.25
N VAL A 183 1.04 17.52 15.84
CA VAL A 183 1.50 18.13 14.59
C VAL A 183 2.43 19.29 14.94
N GLU A 184 3.64 19.26 14.38
CA GLU A 184 4.51 20.43 14.32
C GLU A 184 4.42 21.03 12.92
N ILE A 185 4.23 22.35 12.87
CA ILE A 185 4.32 23.14 11.65
C ILE A 185 5.54 24.05 11.74
N VAL A 186 6.44 23.95 10.76
CA VAL A 186 7.62 24.80 10.64
C VAL A 186 7.54 25.61 9.36
N LEU A 187 7.60 26.92 9.52
CA LEU A 187 7.58 27.90 8.44
C LEU A 187 9.01 28.33 8.14
N ALA A 188 9.47 28.12 6.90
CA ALA A 188 10.80 28.55 6.47
C ALA A 188 10.98 30.09 6.59
N PRO A 189 12.23 30.60 6.58
CA PRO A 189 12.49 32.04 6.67
C PRO A 189 11.66 32.87 5.68
N GLY A 190 11.05 33.94 6.16
CA GLY A 190 10.21 34.85 5.36
C GLY A 190 8.74 34.47 5.27
N GLN A 191 8.35 33.25 5.67
CA GLN A 191 6.95 32.85 5.79
C GLN A 191 6.35 33.35 7.12
N ARG A 192 5.03 33.59 7.15
CA ARG A 192 4.32 34.09 8.33
C ARG A 192 3.07 33.26 8.63
N PRO A 193 2.68 33.09 9.90
CA PRO A 193 1.50 32.29 10.25
C PRO A 193 0.20 32.75 9.59
N ASP A 194 0.00 34.06 9.42
CA ASP A 194 -1.17 34.66 8.77
C ASP A 194 -1.13 34.60 7.23
N GLY A 195 -0.04 34.07 6.66
CA GLY A 195 0.06 33.72 5.25
C GLY A 195 -0.66 32.41 4.90
N PHE A 196 -1.13 31.65 5.88
CA PHE A 196 -1.75 30.34 5.68
C PHE A 196 -3.10 30.19 6.38
N ASP A 197 -4.01 29.45 5.74
CA ASP A 197 -5.21 28.88 6.36
C ASP A 197 -5.04 27.37 6.48
N LEU A 198 -4.96 26.86 7.71
CA LEU A 198 -4.90 25.44 8.02
C LEU A 198 -6.25 24.92 8.51
N ASN A 199 -6.77 23.89 7.85
CA ASN A 199 -7.98 23.19 8.23
C ASN A 199 -7.74 21.70 8.46
N VAL A 200 -8.42 21.16 9.46
CA VAL A 200 -8.48 19.74 9.79
C VAL A 200 -9.93 19.28 9.65
N PRO A 201 -10.45 19.03 8.43
CA PRO A 201 -11.86 18.71 8.24
C PRO A 201 -12.28 17.37 8.84
N GLN A 202 -11.34 16.43 8.99
CA GLN A 202 -11.67 15.06 9.32
C GLN A 202 -10.51 14.33 9.97
N LEU A 203 -10.82 13.43 10.91
CA LEU A 203 -9.91 12.43 11.45
C LEU A 203 -10.34 11.03 10.99
N SER A 204 -9.38 10.15 10.70
CA SER A 204 -9.63 8.71 10.58
C SER A 204 -9.30 8.08 11.92
N HIS A 205 -10.31 7.61 12.64
CA HIS A 205 -10.20 6.93 13.93
C HIS A 205 -9.98 5.44 13.66
N LEU A 206 -8.85 4.89 14.08
CA LEU A 206 -8.55 3.47 13.92
C LEU A 206 -8.75 2.75 15.27
N ASP A 207 -9.43 1.60 15.23
CA ASP A 207 -9.53 0.67 16.36
C ASP A 207 -8.36 -0.34 16.38
N VAL A 208 -7.36 -0.12 15.52
CA VAL A 208 -6.16 -0.95 15.33
C VAL A 208 -4.96 -0.07 15.08
N ASP A 209 -3.83 -0.38 15.73
CA ASP A 209 -2.54 0.17 15.34
C ASP A 209 -1.87 -0.75 14.29
N PRO A 210 -1.78 -0.31 13.02
CA PRO A 210 -1.11 -1.07 11.97
C PRO A 210 0.42 -1.11 12.14
N ALA A 211 1.02 -0.48 13.14
CA ALA A 211 2.43 -0.62 13.47
C ALA A 211 2.71 -1.48 14.70
N SER A 212 1.67 -1.91 15.42
CA SER A 212 1.85 -2.61 16.70
C SER A 212 2.70 -3.87 16.55
N ASN A 213 3.69 -4.01 17.45
CA ASN A 213 4.51 -5.20 17.56
C ASN A 213 3.90 -6.27 18.49
N THR A 214 2.88 -5.90 19.27
CA THR A 214 2.12 -6.78 20.15
C THR A 214 0.70 -6.93 19.60
N ARG A 215 0.42 -8.14 19.10
CA ARG A 215 -0.79 -8.45 18.34
C ARG A 215 -2.03 -8.62 19.24
N ASP A 216 -1.86 -8.72 20.56
CA ASP A 216 -2.98 -8.98 21.49
C ASP A 216 -4.04 -7.86 21.46
N LEU A 217 -3.61 -6.61 21.29
CA LEU A 217 -4.52 -5.47 21.16
C LEU A 217 -5.18 -5.40 19.77
N SER A 218 -4.47 -5.77 18.70
CA SER A 218 -5.04 -5.83 17.36
C SER A 218 -6.03 -7.00 17.23
N LYS A 219 -5.74 -8.16 17.82
CA LYS A 219 -6.60 -9.36 17.79
C LYS A 219 -8.01 -9.10 18.33
N ALA A 220 -8.14 -8.26 19.35
CA ALA A 220 -9.43 -7.88 19.91
C ALA A 220 -10.36 -7.19 18.88
N SER A 221 -9.80 -6.68 17.78
CA SER A 221 -10.52 -6.07 16.66
C SER A 221 -10.72 -7.02 15.46
N GLY A 222 -10.14 -8.22 15.51
CA GLY A 222 -10.07 -9.17 14.38
C GLY A 222 -8.96 -8.87 13.36
N VAL A 223 -8.24 -7.75 13.47
CA VAL A 223 -7.03 -7.48 12.67
C VAL A 223 -5.81 -8.12 13.32
N GLY A 224 -4.96 -8.76 12.54
CA GLY A 224 -3.96 -9.64 13.09
C GLY A 224 -4.64 -10.74 13.90
N ALA A 225 -5.66 -11.39 13.33
CA ALA A 225 -6.23 -12.63 13.86
C ALA A 225 -6.50 -13.65 12.73
N SER A 226 -5.54 -13.77 11.81
CA SER A 226 -5.63 -14.71 10.68
C SER A 226 -5.91 -16.14 11.15
N GLY A 227 -6.61 -16.92 10.34
CA GLY A 227 -7.03 -18.27 10.69
C GLY A 227 -5.84 -19.23 10.93
N ALA A 228 -6.07 -20.24 11.78
CA ALA A 228 -5.00 -21.14 12.25
C ALA A 228 -4.36 -22.02 11.16
N CYS A 229 -4.95 -22.11 9.97
CA CYS A 229 -4.36 -22.84 8.84
C CYS A 229 -3.22 -22.07 8.16
N GLU A 230 -3.18 -20.74 8.33
CA GLU A 230 -2.18 -19.86 7.74
C GLU A 230 -0.77 -20.17 8.27
N LYS A 231 0.24 -19.99 7.42
CA LYS A 231 1.63 -20.32 7.76
C LYS A 231 2.51 -19.08 7.79
N ASP A 232 3.12 -18.79 8.93
CA ASP A 232 4.11 -17.72 9.02
C ASP A 232 5.26 -17.97 8.04
N ILE A 233 5.76 -16.90 7.41
CA ILE A 233 6.93 -16.99 6.51
C ILE A 233 8.10 -17.70 7.19
N VAL A 234 8.32 -17.44 8.48
CA VAL A 234 9.40 -18.04 9.28
C VAL A 234 9.20 -19.55 9.53
N CYS A 235 8.00 -20.09 9.31
CA CYS A 235 7.74 -21.54 9.35
C CYS A 235 8.23 -22.27 8.09
N ARG A 236 8.66 -21.57 7.03
CA ARG A 236 9.15 -22.23 5.80
C ARG A 236 10.43 -23.00 6.12
N VAL A 237 10.37 -24.32 6.03
CA VAL A 237 11.54 -25.19 6.20
C VAL A 237 12.48 -25.01 5.03
N ASN A 238 13.78 -24.84 5.30
CA ASN A 238 14.84 -24.66 4.30
C ASN A 238 14.48 -23.61 3.23
N PRO A 239 14.20 -22.35 3.62
CA PRO A 239 13.76 -21.33 2.68
C PRO A 239 14.86 -21.04 1.65
N THR A 240 14.51 -21.09 0.36
CA THR A 240 15.45 -20.78 -0.72
C THR A 240 15.80 -19.28 -0.73
N PRO A 241 16.95 -18.88 -1.30
CA PRO A 241 17.28 -17.47 -1.48
C PRO A 241 16.19 -16.69 -2.24
N GLY A 242 15.57 -17.30 -3.27
CA GLY A 242 14.47 -16.70 -4.03
C GLY A 242 13.22 -16.46 -3.19
N PHE A 243 12.86 -17.41 -2.30
CA PHE A 243 11.75 -17.23 -1.36
C PHE A 243 12.02 -16.07 -0.39
N LEU A 244 13.24 -15.99 0.16
CA LEU A 244 13.63 -14.90 1.06
C LEU A 244 13.61 -13.54 0.36
N ALA A 245 14.05 -13.47 -0.91
CA ALA A 245 13.98 -12.27 -1.73
C ALA A 245 12.52 -11.84 -1.99
N ALA A 246 11.64 -12.78 -2.38
CA ALA A 246 10.22 -12.48 -2.57
C ALA A 246 9.55 -12.04 -1.26
N SER A 247 9.81 -12.70 -0.14
CA SER A 247 9.28 -12.27 1.17
C SER A 247 9.68 -10.84 1.53
N LYS A 248 10.94 -10.44 1.26
CA LYS A 248 11.45 -9.09 1.49
C LYS A 248 10.96 -8.04 0.48
N SER A 249 10.24 -8.46 -0.56
CA SER A 249 9.59 -7.57 -1.53
C SER A 249 8.13 -7.26 -1.20
N VAL A 250 7.51 -8.06 -0.32
CA VAL A 250 6.11 -7.93 0.07
C VAL A 250 5.99 -7.03 1.29
N ALA A 251 5.07 -6.07 1.21
CA ALA A 251 4.73 -5.17 2.30
C ALA A 251 3.22 -5.12 2.52
N ARG A 252 2.83 -4.99 3.79
CA ARG A 252 1.46 -4.61 4.15
C ARG A 252 1.27 -3.14 3.82
N MET A 253 0.09 -2.76 3.35
CA MET A 253 -0.23 -1.38 3.01
C MET A 253 -1.39 -0.85 3.83
N VAL A 254 -1.29 0.42 4.23
CA VAL A 254 -2.38 1.21 4.81
C VAL A 254 -2.57 2.48 4.00
N TYR A 255 -3.82 2.79 3.67
CA TYR A 255 -4.18 3.99 2.91
C TYR A 255 -5.53 4.52 3.38
N THR A 256 -5.82 5.76 3.01
CA THR A 256 -7.07 6.43 3.37
C THR A 256 -7.88 6.73 2.11
N ALA A 257 -9.16 6.35 2.12
CA ALA A 257 -10.11 6.68 1.06
C ALA A 257 -11.42 7.16 1.68
N LYS A 258 -11.90 8.32 1.25
CA LYS A 258 -13.13 8.95 1.78
C LYS A 258 -13.11 9.08 3.32
N GLY A 259 -11.93 9.35 3.86
CA GLY A 259 -11.64 9.49 5.29
C GLY A 259 -11.80 8.26 6.16
N LYS A 260 -11.82 7.07 5.55
CA LYS A 260 -11.68 5.77 6.20
C LYS A 260 -10.32 5.17 5.88
N SER A 261 -9.74 4.42 6.80
CA SER A 261 -8.46 3.74 6.60
C SER A 261 -8.66 2.27 6.25
N TYR A 262 -7.88 1.77 5.31
CA TYR A 262 -7.96 0.39 4.83
C TYR A 262 -6.59 -0.28 4.80
N LEU A 263 -6.61 -1.61 4.77
CA LEU A 263 -5.46 -2.48 4.72
C LEU A 263 -5.54 -3.43 3.53
N CYS A 264 -4.42 -3.56 2.83
CA CYS A 264 -4.19 -4.53 1.75
C CYS A 264 -2.71 -5.00 1.78
N THR A 265 -2.29 -5.73 0.76
CA THR A 265 -0.89 -6.13 0.53
C THR A 265 -0.39 -5.60 -0.83
N GLY A 266 0.92 -5.41 -0.97
CA GLY A 266 1.53 -5.21 -2.29
C GLY A 266 2.96 -5.73 -2.37
N THR A 267 3.55 -5.63 -3.55
CA THR A 267 4.84 -6.26 -3.87
C THR A 267 5.70 -5.31 -4.71
N LEU A 268 6.94 -5.05 -4.25
CA LEU A 268 7.92 -4.26 -4.97
C LEU A 268 8.45 -5.04 -6.17
N LEU A 269 8.53 -4.41 -7.34
CA LEU A 269 8.92 -5.05 -8.60
C LEU A 269 10.22 -4.50 -9.16
N ASN A 270 11.08 -5.39 -9.60
CA ASN A 270 12.33 -5.00 -10.23
C ASN A 270 12.07 -4.26 -11.55
N ASN A 271 13.00 -3.38 -11.96
CA ASN A 271 13.03 -2.74 -13.27
C ASN A 271 14.47 -2.44 -13.75
N ASN A 272 14.63 -2.18 -15.05
CA ASN A 272 15.89 -1.85 -15.71
C ASN A 272 16.23 -0.35 -15.71
N ASN A 273 15.44 0.50 -15.04
CA ASN A 273 15.77 1.92 -14.93
C ASN A 273 17.02 2.14 -14.07
N SER A 274 17.78 3.17 -14.39
CA SER A 274 18.90 3.67 -13.59
C SER A 274 18.72 5.19 -13.37
N PRO A 275 18.42 5.65 -12.14
CA PRO A 275 18.21 4.85 -10.93
C PRO A 275 16.96 3.95 -11.00
N LYS A 276 16.94 2.85 -10.24
CA LYS A 276 15.78 1.95 -10.17
C LYS A 276 14.55 2.71 -9.66
N ARG A 277 13.42 2.48 -10.34
CA ARG A 277 12.12 2.99 -9.93
C ARG A 277 11.51 2.10 -8.86
N GLN A 278 10.67 2.66 -8.00
CA GLN A 278 10.13 1.95 -6.85
C GLN A 278 8.75 1.38 -7.19
N LEU A 279 8.68 0.60 -8.27
CA LEU A 279 7.44 0.05 -8.80
C LEU A 279 6.83 -0.93 -7.80
N PHE A 280 5.56 -0.77 -7.49
CA PHE A 280 4.88 -1.50 -6.43
C PHE A 280 3.51 -1.98 -6.92
N TRP A 281 3.37 -3.30 -7.06
CA TRP A 281 2.16 -3.94 -7.56
C TRP A 281 1.14 -4.15 -6.44
N THR A 282 -0.14 -3.90 -6.74
CA THR A 282 -1.27 -4.18 -5.85
C THR A 282 -2.57 -4.31 -6.67
N ALA A 283 -3.71 -4.32 -5.98
CA ALA A 283 -5.03 -4.42 -6.57
C ALA A 283 -5.70 -3.05 -6.78
N ALA A 284 -6.49 -2.92 -7.85
CA ALA A 284 -7.23 -1.69 -8.16
C ALA A 284 -8.39 -1.43 -7.18
N HIS A 285 -8.99 -2.49 -6.64
CA HIS A 285 -10.01 -2.37 -5.60
C HIS A 285 -9.42 -1.83 -4.28
N CYS A 286 -8.11 -1.95 -4.07
CA CYS A 286 -7.41 -1.26 -2.98
C CYS A 286 -7.11 0.20 -3.36
N ILE A 287 -6.34 0.42 -4.43
CA ILE A 287 -5.91 1.75 -4.86
C ILE A 287 -6.06 1.90 -6.38
N SER A 288 -6.99 2.76 -6.79
CA SER A 288 -7.29 3.05 -8.21
C SER A 288 -7.25 4.55 -8.56
N THR A 289 -6.92 5.42 -7.62
CA THR A 289 -6.81 6.87 -7.87
C THR A 289 -5.52 7.42 -7.29
N GLN A 290 -4.96 8.44 -7.94
CA GLN A 290 -3.75 9.13 -7.46
C GLN A 290 -3.96 9.66 -6.04
N ARG A 291 -5.14 10.23 -5.76
CA ARG A 291 -5.46 10.77 -4.44
C ARG A 291 -5.35 9.73 -3.33
N VAL A 292 -5.80 8.49 -3.56
CA VAL A 292 -5.64 7.41 -2.57
C VAL A 292 -4.18 6.96 -2.50
N ALA A 293 -3.49 6.88 -3.65
CA ALA A 293 -2.07 6.53 -3.70
C ALA A 293 -1.18 7.52 -2.91
N ASP A 294 -1.53 8.81 -2.88
CA ASP A 294 -0.84 9.83 -2.08
C ASP A 294 -0.90 9.55 -0.58
N THR A 295 -1.89 8.78 -0.10
CA THR A 295 -2.06 8.46 1.33
C THR A 295 -1.36 7.17 1.76
N LEU A 296 -0.74 6.45 0.82
CA LEU A 296 -0.17 5.14 1.06
C LEU A 296 0.97 5.19 2.10
N GLN A 297 0.89 4.29 3.06
CA GLN A 297 1.97 3.88 3.95
C GLN A 297 2.21 2.38 3.79
N THR A 298 3.47 1.96 3.84
CA THR A 298 3.85 0.55 3.70
C THR A 298 4.60 0.08 4.94
N TYR A 299 4.35 -1.16 5.34
CA TYR A 299 4.94 -1.79 6.52
C TYR A 299 5.78 -2.97 6.04
N TRP A 300 7.08 -2.82 6.19
CA TRP A 300 8.09 -3.77 5.71
C TRP A 300 8.56 -4.65 6.84
N PHE A 301 8.98 -5.87 6.48
CA PHE A 301 9.49 -6.87 7.44
C PHE A 301 8.54 -7.14 8.61
N PHE A 302 7.23 -6.93 8.40
CA PHE A 302 6.18 -7.21 9.38
C PHE A 302 5.89 -8.71 9.41
N ASP A 303 6.88 -9.46 9.86
CA ASP A 303 6.94 -10.92 9.89
C ASP A 303 6.94 -11.40 11.35
N ALA A 304 6.54 -12.65 11.61
CA ALA A 304 6.69 -13.24 12.94
C ALA A 304 8.16 -13.46 13.29
N THR A 305 8.54 -13.27 14.55
CA THR A 305 9.91 -13.55 15.03
C THR A 305 10.24 -15.04 15.06
N ALA A 306 9.23 -15.90 15.22
CA ALA A 306 9.34 -17.35 15.23
C ALA A 306 8.06 -17.99 14.67
N CYS A 307 8.13 -19.25 14.27
CA CYS A 307 7.00 -19.96 13.69
C CYS A 307 5.85 -20.09 14.71
N ASN A 308 4.63 -19.74 14.29
CA ASN A 308 3.42 -19.73 15.12
C ASN A 308 3.54 -18.80 16.34
N ASN A 309 4.20 -17.65 16.17
CA ASN A 309 4.34 -16.61 17.20
C ASN A 309 3.60 -15.34 16.77
N ASP A 310 3.01 -14.63 17.74
CA ASP A 310 2.28 -13.38 17.56
C ASP A 310 3.13 -12.11 17.70
N THR A 311 4.43 -12.25 17.90
CA THR A 311 5.36 -11.12 18.06
C THR A 311 5.90 -10.71 16.70
N ALA A 312 5.70 -9.45 16.34
CA ALA A 312 6.28 -8.90 15.11
C ALA A 312 7.80 -8.76 15.24
N ASN A 313 8.51 -8.97 14.13
CA ASN A 313 9.93 -8.69 14.01
C ASN A 313 10.23 -7.26 14.49
N PRO A 314 11.14 -7.05 15.46
CA PRO A 314 11.51 -5.70 15.91
C PRO A 314 12.16 -4.86 14.81
N GLY A 315 12.65 -5.49 13.73
CA GLY A 315 13.11 -4.83 12.52
C GLY A 315 11.99 -4.43 11.55
N ALA A 316 10.70 -4.55 11.92
CA ALA A 316 9.59 -4.06 11.10
C ALA A 316 9.63 -2.53 11.01
N VAL A 317 9.44 -2.00 9.80
CA VAL A 317 9.58 -0.55 9.55
C VAL A 317 8.38 -0.03 8.77
N THR A 318 7.87 1.13 9.19
CA THR A 318 6.85 1.88 8.46
C THR A 318 7.53 2.87 7.51
N LEU A 319 7.12 2.88 6.24
CA LEU A 319 7.52 3.87 5.24
C LEU A 319 6.32 4.72 4.83
N THR A 320 6.49 6.04 4.88
CA THR A 320 5.47 7.04 4.55
C THR A 320 5.82 7.84 3.29
N GLY A 321 4.91 8.70 2.84
CA GLY A 321 5.13 9.60 1.69
C GLY A 321 4.29 9.27 0.45
N GLY A 322 3.50 8.18 0.46
CA GLY A 322 2.59 7.85 -0.63
C GLY A 322 3.29 7.32 -1.89
N ALA A 323 2.53 7.28 -2.98
CA ALA A 323 2.96 6.77 -4.27
C ALA A 323 2.35 7.55 -5.44
N TYR A 324 2.99 7.48 -6.61
CA TYR A 324 2.38 7.81 -7.89
C TYR A 324 1.58 6.61 -8.41
N LEU A 325 0.35 6.84 -8.86
CA LEU A 325 -0.43 5.86 -9.60
C LEU A 325 0.08 5.82 -11.04
N ARG A 326 0.62 4.68 -11.47
CA ARG A 326 1.13 4.45 -12.82
C ARG A 326 0.12 3.72 -13.69
N HIS A 327 -0.68 2.85 -13.10
CA HIS A 327 -1.73 2.12 -13.79
C HIS A 327 -2.83 1.72 -12.81
N ALA A 328 -4.08 1.76 -13.27
CA ALA A 328 -5.21 1.12 -12.60
C ALA A 328 -6.16 0.56 -13.65
N ASN A 329 -6.60 -0.68 -13.45
CA ASN A 329 -7.67 -1.28 -14.23
C ASN A 329 -8.63 -1.98 -13.27
N THR A 330 -9.82 -1.41 -13.08
CA THR A 330 -10.83 -1.93 -12.15
C THR A 330 -11.57 -3.15 -12.69
N THR A 331 -11.51 -3.44 -13.99
CA THR A 331 -12.08 -4.65 -14.62
C THR A 331 -11.18 -5.86 -14.43
N ARG A 332 -9.86 -5.66 -14.53
CA ARG A 332 -8.84 -6.72 -14.34
C ARG A 332 -8.26 -6.75 -12.92
N ASP A 333 -8.66 -5.79 -12.09
CA ASP A 333 -8.18 -5.56 -10.72
C ASP A 333 -6.66 -5.41 -10.59
N THR A 334 -6.03 -4.70 -11.52
CA THR A 334 -4.57 -4.45 -11.50
C THR A 334 -4.27 -3.02 -11.12
N SER A 335 -3.33 -2.79 -10.22
CA SER A 335 -2.79 -1.46 -9.92
C SER A 335 -1.26 -1.50 -9.86
N LEU A 336 -0.62 -0.60 -10.60
CA LEU A 336 0.82 -0.35 -10.50
C LEU A 336 1.03 1.02 -9.90
N LEU A 337 1.73 1.03 -8.77
CA LEU A 337 2.17 2.23 -8.09
C LEU A 337 3.67 2.43 -8.28
N GLU A 338 4.15 3.62 -8.01
CA GLU A 338 5.56 3.91 -7.79
C GLU A 338 5.69 4.67 -6.48
N LEU A 339 6.32 4.06 -5.48
CA LEU A 339 6.54 4.72 -4.19
C LEU A 339 7.33 6.02 -4.41
N LYS A 340 7.01 7.07 -3.64
CA LYS A 340 7.73 8.36 -3.76
C LYS A 340 9.09 8.34 -3.05
N THR A 341 9.27 7.39 -2.14
CA THR A 341 10.45 7.25 -1.29
C THR A 341 11.01 5.84 -1.43
N ALA A 342 12.35 5.74 -1.44
CA ALA A 342 13.03 4.46 -1.50
C ALA A 342 12.58 3.52 -0.35
N PRO A 343 12.32 2.23 -0.64
CA PRO A 343 12.07 1.19 0.36
C PRO A 343 13.18 1.11 1.41
N PRO A 344 12.89 0.56 2.61
CA PRO A 344 13.89 0.44 3.66
C PRO A 344 15.05 -0.50 3.26
N THR A 345 16.21 -0.26 3.86
CA THR A 345 17.39 -1.13 3.71
C THR A 345 17.02 -2.59 4.00
N GLY A 346 17.46 -3.50 3.14
CA GLY A 346 17.15 -4.94 3.24
C GLY A 346 15.92 -5.37 2.43
N ALA A 347 15.13 -4.43 1.89
CA ALA A 347 14.05 -4.74 0.98
C ALA A 347 14.59 -5.27 -0.36
N TYR A 348 13.76 -6.04 -1.06
CA TYR A 348 14.07 -6.60 -2.36
C TYR A 348 13.05 -6.17 -3.41
N TYR A 349 13.52 -5.95 -4.61
CA TYR A 349 12.69 -5.93 -5.80
C TYR A 349 12.41 -7.37 -6.23
N ALA A 350 11.14 -7.77 -6.29
CA ALA A 350 10.74 -9.10 -6.73
C ALA A 350 11.06 -9.33 -8.20
N ALA A 351 11.33 -10.59 -8.53
CA ALA A 351 11.32 -11.05 -9.92
C ALA A 351 9.90 -11.02 -10.49
N TRP A 352 9.77 -10.99 -11.80
CA TRP A 352 8.47 -11.05 -12.49
C TRP A 352 8.60 -11.67 -13.87
N ASN A 353 7.47 -12.18 -14.38
CA ASN A 353 7.39 -12.75 -15.71
C ASN A 353 6.08 -12.31 -16.38
N SER A 354 6.21 -11.56 -17.48
CA SER A 354 5.08 -11.01 -18.23
C SER A 354 4.36 -12.05 -19.10
N SER A 355 4.88 -13.28 -19.22
CA SER A 355 4.19 -14.38 -19.89
C SER A 355 2.90 -14.72 -19.16
N ALA A 356 1.85 -15.05 -19.91
CA ALA A 356 0.68 -15.69 -19.33
C ALA A 356 1.06 -17.05 -18.71
N ILE A 357 0.39 -17.44 -17.62
CA ILE A 357 0.38 -18.84 -17.21
C ILE A 357 -0.50 -19.57 -18.23
N THR A 358 -0.02 -20.69 -18.78
CA THR A 358 -0.69 -21.41 -19.87
C THR A 358 -1.12 -22.82 -19.52
N VAL A 359 -0.80 -23.30 -18.30
CA VAL A 359 -1.01 -24.69 -17.90
C VAL A 359 -1.75 -24.76 -16.56
N ASN A 360 -2.90 -25.43 -16.54
CA ASN A 360 -3.56 -25.81 -15.27
C ASN A 360 -2.67 -26.81 -14.51
N GLY A 361 -2.66 -26.71 -13.19
CA GLY A 361 -1.75 -27.47 -12.33
C GLY A 361 -0.38 -26.81 -12.13
N THR A 362 -0.12 -25.65 -12.77
CA THR A 362 1.09 -24.86 -12.47
C THR A 362 1.13 -24.57 -10.97
N ALA A 363 2.22 -24.99 -10.32
CA ALA A 363 2.46 -24.72 -8.90
C ALA A 363 2.64 -23.22 -8.68
N ILE A 364 1.99 -22.71 -7.64
CA ILE A 364 2.01 -21.30 -7.28
C ILE A 364 2.23 -21.11 -5.79
N GLU A 365 2.72 -19.94 -5.43
CA GLU A 365 2.85 -19.51 -4.05
C GLU A 365 2.29 -18.09 -3.86
N GLY A 366 1.55 -17.88 -2.77
CA GLY A 366 1.13 -16.57 -2.30
C GLY A 366 1.99 -16.14 -1.12
N ILE A 367 2.35 -14.85 -1.05
CA ILE A 367 2.97 -14.23 0.13
C ILE A 367 2.17 -12.97 0.47
N HIS A 368 1.56 -12.93 1.67
CA HIS A 368 0.49 -11.98 1.97
C HIS A 368 0.34 -11.65 3.46
N HIS A 369 -0.54 -10.69 3.76
CA HIS A 369 -0.92 -10.28 5.12
C HIS A 369 -2.43 -10.56 5.37
N PRO A 370 -2.83 -11.81 5.62
CA PRO A 370 -4.22 -12.20 5.83
C PRO A 370 -4.77 -11.64 7.14
N ALA A 371 -6.01 -11.17 7.17
CA ALA A 371 -6.59 -10.39 8.26
C ALA A 371 -5.72 -9.20 8.73
N GLY A 372 -4.82 -8.69 7.86
CA GLY A 372 -3.84 -7.69 8.23
C GLY A 372 -2.76 -8.17 9.22
N ASP A 373 -2.53 -9.48 9.28
CA ASP A 373 -1.54 -10.12 10.14
C ASP A 373 -0.07 -9.93 9.72
N LEU A 374 0.85 -10.37 10.57
CA LEU A 374 2.19 -10.85 10.24
C LEU A 374 2.18 -11.68 8.95
N LYS A 375 3.25 -11.51 8.17
CA LYS A 375 3.35 -12.08 6.81
C LYS A 375 3.28 -13.60 6.81
N LYS A 376 2.44 -14.13 5.92
CA LYS A 376 2.19 -15.56 5.71
C LYS A 376 2.56 -15.99 4.29
N TYR A 377 2.64 -17.31 4.09
CA TYR A 377 2.66 -17.91 2.76
C TYR A 377 1.60 -18.99 2.59
N SER A 378 1.17 -19.16 1.35
CA SER A 378 0.21 -20.19 0.93
C SER A 378 0.73 -20.90 -0.32
N LEU A 379 0.50 -22.22 -0.40
CA LEU A 379 0.93 -23.08 -1.52
C LEU A 379 -0.30 -23.64 -2.22
N GLY A 380 -0.23 -23.69 -3.54
CA GLY A 380 -1.37 -24.15 -4.32
C GLY A 380 -1.03 -24.41 -5.78
N SER A 381 -2.09 -24.53 -6.57
CA SER A 381 -1.96 -24.72 -8.02
C SER A 381 -3.05 -23.97 -8.77
N VAL A 382 -2.76 -23.64 -10.02
CA VAL A 382 -3.72 -23.01 -10.93
C VAL A 382 -4.78 -24.01 -11.37
N THR A 383 -6.06 -23.68 -11.19
CA THR A 383 -7.20 -24.53 -11.57
C THR A 383 -7.99 -24.00 -12.77
N SER A 384 -7.83 -22.72 -13.11
CA SER A 384 -8.31 -22.14 -14.37
C SER A 384 -7.45 -20.94 -14.78
N LEU A 385 -7.21 -20.80 -16.09
CA LEU A 385 -6.47 -19.68 -16.69
C LEU A 385 -7.36 -18.47 -17.01
N SER A 386 -8.68 -18.67 -16.98
CA SER A 386 -9.68 -17.63 -17.22
C SER A 386 -10.85 -17.85 -16.28
N TYR A 387 -10.95 -17.00 -15.28
CA TYR A 387 -11.96 -17.03 -14.23
C TYR A 387 -12.60 -15.66 -14.09
N THR A 388 -13.90 -15.65 -13.81
CA THR A 388 -14.66 -14.44 -13.55
C THR A 388 -15.19 -14.50 -12.13
N LEU A 389 -14.89 -13.48 -11.33
CA LEU A 389 -15.36 -13.32 -9.97
C LEU A 389 -15.81 -11.88 -9.78
N ASP A 390 -17.05 -11.66 -9.31
CA ASP A 390 -17.63 -10.33 -9.10
C ASP A 390 -17.49 -9.36 -10.29
N GLY A 391 -17.62 -9.90 -11.51
CA GLY A 391 -17.46 -9.14 -12.75
C GLY A 391 -16.01 -8.76 -13.08
N LYS A 392 -15.01 -9.23 -12.33
CA LYS A 392 -13.58 -9.12 -12.67
C LYS A 392 -13.17 -10.27 -13.59
N SER A 393 -12.52 -9.96 -14.70
CA SER A 393 -12.16 -10.97 -15.71
C SER A 393 -11.11 -10.47 -16.72
N PRO A 394 -10.28 -11.36 -17.30
CA PRO A 394 -9.96 -12.71 -16.81
C PRO A 394 -9.05 -12.66 -15.58
N LEU A 395 -9.32 -13.54 -14.63
CA LEU A 395 -8.45 -13.87 -13.50
C LEU A 395 -7.84 -15.27 -13.66
N THR A 396 -6.69 -15.51 -13.05
CA THR A 396 -6.15 -16.85 -12.79
C THR A 396 -6.81 -17.40 -11.53
N ARG A 397 -7.51 -18.54 -11.63
CA ARG A 397 -8.10 -19.22 -10.48
C ARG A 397 -7.10 -20.17 -9.86
N VAL A 398 -6.97 -20.12 -8.55
CA VAL A 398 -6.08 -20.99 -7.77
C VAL A 398 -6.87 -21.76 -6.72
N ALA A 399 -6.36 -22.92 -6.34
CA ALA A 399 -6.81 -23.66 -5.16
C ALA A 399 -5.59 -23.97 -4.28
N TRP A 400 -5.79 -23.85 -2.96
CA TRP A 400 -4.73 -23.99 -1.98
C TRP A 400 -4.66 -25.41 -1.45
N ASN A 401 -3.45 -25.84 -1.08
CA ASN A 401 -3.21 -27.07 -0.32
C ASN A 401 -2.45 -26.80 0.99
N THR A 402 -1.89 -25.60 1.15
CA THR A 402 -1.28 -25.09 2.39
C THR A 402 -1.65 -23.63 2.54
N GLY A 403 -2.13 -23.23 3.71
CA GLY A 403 -2.64 -21.87 3.94
C GLY A 403 -3.85 -21.55 3.06
N VAL A 404 -4.31 -20.30 3.11
CA VAL A 404 -5.38 -19.76 2.26
C VAL A 404 -5.10 -18.27 1.99
N THR A 405 -6.10 -17.48 1.62
CA THR A 405 -6.03 -16.03 1.79
C THR A 405 -7.22 -15.52 2.61
N GLU A 406 -7.07 -14.35 3.21
CA GLU A 406 -8.14 -13.67 3.95
C GLU A 406 -8.10 -12.16 3.66
N GLY A 407 -9.13 -11.41 4.10
CA GLY A 407 -9.19 -9.96 3.95
C GLY A 407 -7.90 -9.26 4.37
N GLY A 408 -7.38 -8.33 3.55
CA GLY A 408 -6.04 -7.74 3.72
C GLY A 408 -4.95 -8.40 2.87
N SER A 409 -5.16 -9.63 2.41
CA SER A 409 -4.28 -10.27 1.41
C SER A 409 -4.41 -9.64 0.03
N SER A 410 -5.52 -8.95 -0.25
CA SER A 410 -5.80 -8.23 -1.49
C SER A 410 -4.57 -7.49 -2.04
N GLY A 411 -4.26 -7.71 -3.32
CA GLY A 411 -3.09 -7.14 -4.00
C GLY A 411 -1.79 -7.93 -3.83
N SER A 412 -1.71 -8.94 -2.96
CA SER A 412 -0.53 -9.81 -2.83
C SER A 412 -0.20 -10.54 -4.12
N ALA A 413 1.09 -10.69 -4.42
CA ALA A 413 1.55 -11.36 -5.62
C ALA A 413 1.19 -12.86 -5.68
N LEU A 414 0.87 -13.33 -6.89
CA LEU A 414 0.93 -14.74 -7.26
C LEU A 414 2.33 -15.04 -7.82
N PHE A 415 3.09 -15.89 -7.15
CA PHE A 415 4.42 -16.27 -7.60
C PHE A 415 4.43 -17.63 -8.30
N THR A 416 5.21 -17.73 -9.39
CA THR A 416 5.74 -19.00 -9.90
C THR A 416 7.25 -19.03 -9.69
N VAL A 417 7.84 -20.21 -9.55
CA VAL A 417 9.29 -20.35 -9.34
C VAL A 417 9.97 -20.67 -10.68
N ALA A 418 10.91 -19.81 -11.09
CA ALA A 418 11.71 -20.01 -12.29
C ALA A 418 12.77 -21.10 -12.08
N ALA A 419 13.35 -21.61 -13.18
CA ALA A 419 14.46 -22.56 -13.11
C ALA A 419 15.69 -22.01 -12.38
N SER A 420 15.87 -20.67 -12.36
CA SER A 420 16.91 -19.99 -11.56
C SER A 420 16.67 -20.05 -10.05
N GLY A 421 15.47 -20.45 -9.62
CA GLY A 421 15.02 -20.36 -8.23
C GLY A 421 14.36 -19.02 -7.86
N ASP A 422 14.26 -18.07 -8.80
CA ASP A 422 13.57 -16.81 -8.59
C ASP A 422 12.05 -16.99 -8.49
N TYR A 423 11.44 -16.26 -7.56
CA TYR A 423 9.98 -16.21 -7.40
C TYR A 423 9.45 -15.05 -8.25
N GLN A 424 8.88 -15.39 -9.40
CA GLN A 424 8.41 -14.45 -10.40
C GLN A 424 6.94 -14.11 -10.19
N LEU A 425 6.63 -12.82 -9.93
CA LEU A 425 5.26 -12.33 -9.90
C LEU A 425 4.58 -12.55 -11.26
N ARG A 426 3.36 -13.09 -11.21
CA ARG A 426 2.48 -13.33 -12.38
C ARG A 426 1.17 -12.54 -12.34
N GLY A 427 0.87 -11.89 -11.22
CA GLY A 427 -0.43 -11.28 -10.94
C GLY A 427 -0.60 -10.83 -9.49
N GLY A 428 -1.75 -10.27 -9.13
CA GLY A 428 -2.09 -9.89 -7.75
C GLY A 428 -3.49 -10.35 -7.34
N LEU A 429 -3.67 -10.70 -6.06
CA LEU A 429 -4.92 -11.23 -5.53
C LEU A 429 -6.06 -10.20 -5.66
N TYR A 430 -7.16 -10.59 -6.31
CA TYR A 430 -8.42 -9.87 -6.20
C TYR A 430 -9.18 -10.30 -4.94
N GLY A 431 -9.40 -11.61 -4.80
CA GLY A 431 -10.12 -12.22 -3.69
C GLY A 431 -10.68 -13.59 -4.09
N GLY A 432 -11.54 -14.15 -3.24
CA GLY A 432 -12.15 -15.45 -3.46
C GLY A 432 -12.96 -15.88 -2.25
N THR A 433 -13.33 -17.16 -2.22
CA THR A 433 -14.09 -17.75 -1.11
C THR A 433 -13.23 -18.65 -0.22
N SER A 434 -11.92 -18.69 -0.45
CA SER A 434 -11.02 -19.46 0.40
C SER A 434 -11.03 -18.91 1.83
N PHE A 435 -11.01 -19.83 2.79
CA PHE A 435 -10.90 -19.53 4.22
C PHE A 435 -10.38 -20.77 4.95
N CYS A 436 -9.89 -20.67 6.18
CA CYS A 436 -9.39 -21.87 6.87
C CYS A 436 -10.46 -22.97 7.08
N SER A 437 -11.74 -22.61 7.13
CA SER A 437 -12.87 -23.56 7.16
C SER A 437 -13.30 -24.06 5.77
N ALA A 438 -12.79 -23.44 4.70
CA ALA A 438 -13.05 -23.80 3.30
C ALA A 438 -11.73 -23.69 2.47
N PRO A 439 -10.68 -24.47 2.78
CA PRO A 439 -9.36 -24.28 2.16
C PRO A 439 -9.32 -24.70 0.68
N ASN A 440 -10.29 -25.49 0.23
CA ASN A 440 -10.41 -25.94 -1.16
C ASN A 440 -11.20 -24.95 -2.04
N ASP A 441 -11.83 -23.94 -1.43
CA ASP A 441 -12.52 -22.89 -2.17
C ASP A 441 -11.50 -22.00 -2.91
N PRO A 442 -11.85 -21.52 -4.10
CA PRO A 442 -10.87 -20.88 -4.97
C PRO A 442 -10.67 -19.39 -4.66
N ASP A 443 -9.47 -18.92 -4.97
CA ASP A 443 -9.16 -17.50 -5.13
C ASP A 443 -8.90 -17.13 -6.59
N GLY A 444 -9.12 -15.85 -6.92
CA GLY A 444 -8.86 -15.24 -8.22
C GLY A 444 -7.76 -14.20 -8.15
N TYR A 445 -6.77 -14.33 -9.02
CA TYR A 445 -5.66 -13.40 -9.17
C TYR A 445 -5.73 -12.68 -10.52
N SER A 446 -5.54 -11.37 -10.50
CA SER A 446 -5.32 -10.56 -11.71
C SER A 446 -4.08 -11.06 -12.47
N GLN A 447 -3.96 -10.72 -13.75
CA GLN A 447 -2.88 -11.23 -14.61
C GLN A 447 -1.95 -10.10 -15.05
N LEU A 448 -0.66 -10.20 -14.71
CA LEU A 448 0.37 -9.25 -15.18
C LEU A 448 0.43 -9.22 -16.71
N SER A 449 0.41 -10.39 -17.34
CA SER A 449 0.44 -10.55 -18.80
C SER A 449 -0.67 -9.77 -19.51
N GLY A 450 -1.86 -9.72 -18.91
CA GLY A 450 -3.03 -9.05 -19.48
C GLY A 450 -2.96 -7.53 -19.50
N VAL A 451 -1.99 -6.94 -18.80
CA VAL A 451 -1.78 -5.48 -18.74
C VAL A 451 -0.33 -5.08 -19.10
N TRP A 452 0.51 -6.04 -19.46
CA TRP A 452 1.94 -5.80 -19.67
C TRP A 452 2.20 -4.72 -20.74
N SER A 453 1.49 -4.81 -21.88
CA SER A 453 1.64 -3.84 -22.97
C SER A 453 1.30 -2.39 -22.59
N SER A 454 0.46 -2.18 -21.57
CA SER A 454 0.13 -0.83 -21.09
C SER A 454 1.09 -0.29 -20.03
N ILE A 455 1.89 -1.16 -19.40
CA ILE A 455 2.75 -0.77 -18.26
C ILE A 455 4.24 -1.01 -18.48
N SER A 456 4.64 -1.71 -19.56
CA SER A 456 6.02 -2.14 -19.79
C SER A 456 7.02 -0.98 -19.84
N THR A 457 6.59 0.19 -20.30
CA THR A 457 7.41 1.43 -20.33
C THR A 457 7.82 1.94 -18.94
N TYR A 458 7.18 1.47 -17.87
CA TYR A 458 7.62 1.77 -16.51
C TYR A 458 8.82 0.92 -16.07
N PHE A 459 9.01 -0.26 -16.68
CA PHE A 459 10.01 -1.25 -16.28
C PHE A 459 11.37 -1.09 -16.95
N GLY A 460 11.49 -0.20 -17.93
CA GLY A 460 12.75 0.15 -18.61
C GLY A 460 12.50 1.15 -19.74
N PRO A 461 13.56 1.77 -20.26
CA PRO A 461 13.49 2.70 -21.40
C PRO A 461 12.97 2.05 -22.69
#